data_AF-A0A6N4TDF3-F1
#
_entry.id   AF-A0A6N4TDF3-F1
#
_cell.length_a   1.000
_cell.length_b   1.000
_cell.length_c   1.000
_cell.angle_alpha   90.00
_cell.angle_beta   90.00
_cell.angle_gamma   90.00
#
_symmetry.space_group_name_H-M   'P 1'
#
loop_
_entity.id
_entity.type
_entity.pdbx_description
1 polymer ?
#
loop_
_entity_poly.entity_id
_entity_poly.type
_entity_poly.pdbx_seq_one_letter_code
_entity_poly.pdbx_strand_id
1 'polypeptide(L)'
;MRKAYPSDISREQFAKIEDILLSARKKTKPRQVDLYDVFCAVLYVLKSGCQWDMIPSDFPPKSTVYTYFKQWKEKPLGSELSLLEQALKKSGWRGPYQTWSERTQHLFDR
;
A
#
# COMPACT_ATOMS: atom_id res chain seq x y z
N MET A 1 3.36 -2.73 -20.93
CA MET A 1 1.97 -2.41 -20.52
C MET A 1 1.69 -3.21 -19.26
N ARG A 2 1.28 -2.55 -18.17
CA ARG A 2 0.99 -3.21 -16.89
C ARG A 2 -0.24 -4.12 -17.01
N LYS A 3 -0.22 -5.28 -16.35
CA LYS A 3 -1.39 -6.16 -16.29
C LYS A 3 -2.40 -5.65 -15.26
N ALA A 4 -3.69 -5.81 -15.54
CA ALA A 4 -4.74 -5.54 -14.57
C ALA A 4 -4.82 -6.72 -13.59
N TYR A 5 -4.73 -6.44 -12.29
CA TYR A 5 -4.86 -7.42 -11.24
C TYR A 5 -6.22 -7.30 -10.53
N PRO A 6 -6.79 -8.39 -10.00
CA PRO A 6 -8.03 -8.33 -9.20
C PRO A 6 -7.92 -7.48 -7.93
N SER A 7 -6.70 -7.18 -7.47
CA SER A 7 -6.41 -6.30 -6.34
C SER A 7 -6.46 -4.81 -6.71
N ASP A 8 -6.50 -4.49 -8.00
CA ASP A 8 -6.39 -3.11 -8.47
C ASP A 8 -7.68 -2.34 -8.23
N ILE A 9 -7.53 -1.03 -7.96
CA ILE A 9 -8.65 -0.10 -7.88
C ILE A 9 -8.70 0.76 -9.14
N SER A 10 -9.87 1.32 -9.45
CA SER A 10 -9.98 2.25 -10.57
C SER A 10 -9.12 3.51 -10.33
N ARG A 11 -8.63 4.13 -11.41
CA ARG A 11 -7.90 5.40 -11.32
C ARG A 11 -8.76 6.53 -10.71
N GLU A 12 -10.07 6.48 -10.90
CA GLU A 12 -11.03 7.42 -10.29
C GLU A 12 -11.13 7.26 -8.77
N GLN A 13 -11.16 6.01 -8.27
CA GLN A 13 -11.08 5.75 -6.83
C GLN A 13 -9.72 6.16 -6.28
N PHE A 14 -8.65 5.92 -7.04
CA PHE A 14 -7.31 6.31 -6.65
C PHE A 14 -7.16 7.84 -6.51
N ALA A 15 -7.70 8.62 -7.44
CA ALA A 15 -7.65 10.08 -7.37
C ALA A 15 -8.23 10.63 -6.05
N LYS A 16 -9.23 9.97 -5.47
CA LYS A 16 -9.83 10.38 -4.18
C LYS A 16 -8.92 10.15 -2.97
N ILE A 17 -7.97 9.21 -3.07
CA ILE A 17 -7.04 8.85 -1.99
C ILE A 17 -5.62 9.37 -2.24
N GLU A 18 -5.33 9.81 -3.46
CA GLU A 18 -4.01 10.30 -3.87
C GLU A 18 -3.53 11.40 -2.93
N ASP A 19 -4.36 12.40 -2.63
CA ASP A 19 -4.01 13.51 -1.72
C ASP A 19 -3.56 13.03 -0.33
N ILE A 20 -4.20 11.99 0.20
CA ILE A 20 -3.86 11.40 1.50
C ILE A 20 -2.47 10.77 1.42
N LEU A 21 -2.20 10.01 0.36
CA LEU A 21 -0.91 9.34 0.16
C LEU A 21 0.23 10.33 -0.13
N LEU A 22 -0.09 11.45 -0.77
CA LEU A 22 0.84 12.53 -1.07
C LEU A 22 1.27 13.29 0.20
N SER A 23 0.39 13.38 1.20
CA SER A 23 0.65 14.09 2.47
C SER A 23 1.80 13.49 3.29
N ALA A 24 2.13 12.22 3.06
CA ALA A 24 3.18 11.48 3.77
C ALA A 24 4.60 12.06 3.60
N ARG A 25 4.87 12.75 2.47
CA ARG A 25 6.24 13.09 2.06
C ARG A 25 6.44 14.59 1.89
N LYS A 26 7.41 15.15 2.61
CA LYS A 26 7.96 16.49 2.31
C LYS A 26 8.61 16.47 0.91
N LYS A 27 8.15 17.32 -0.01
CA LYS A 27 8.62 17.37 -1.41
C LYS A 27 10.07 17.88 -1.49
N THR A 28 11.04 16.98 -1.36
CA THR A 28 12.48 17.30 -1.51
C THR A 28 13.06 16.93 -2.87
N LYS A 29 12.44 16.00 -3.60
CA LYS A 29 12.82 15.60 -4.96
C LYS A 29 11.57 15.24 -5.77
N PRO A 30 11.48 15.59 -7.06
CA PRO A 30 10.39 15.14 -7.93
C PRO A 30 10.27 13.61 -7.94
N ARG A 31 9.04 13.10 -8.00
CA ARG A 31 8.79 11.66 -8.09
C ARG A 31 9.09 11.17 -9.51
N GLN A 32 9.73 10.02 -9.60
CA GLN A 32 10.01 9.33 -10.87
C GLN A 32 9.07 8.14 -11.10
N VAL A 33 8.21 7.80 -10.13
CA VAL A 33 7.31 6.64 -10.16
C VAL A 33 5.85 7.08 -10.10
N ASP A 34 4.97 6.39 -10.84
CA ASP A 34 3.52 6.58 -10.75
C ASP A 34 3.03 6.09 -9.38
N LEU A 35 2.38 6.97 -8.63
CA LEU A 35 1.86 6.68 -7.30
C LEU A 35 0.74 5.63 -7.36
N TYR A 36 -0.02 5.60 -8.46
CA TYR A 36 -1.06 4.61 -8.71
C TYR A 36 -0.48 3.20 -8.80
N ASP A 37 0.62 3.04 -9.54
CA ASP A 37 1.30 1.75 -9.70
C ASP A 37 1.88 1.25 -8.38
N VAL A 38 2.46 2.15 -7.60
CA VAL A 38 2.97 1.83 -6.26
C VAL A 38 1.83 1.40 -5.34
N PHE A 39 0.72 2.13 -5.31
CA PHE A 39 -0.41 1.80 -4.45
C PHE A 39 -1.05 0.46 -4.84
N CYS A 40 -1.22 0.19 -6.13
CA CYS A 40 -1.72 -1.10 -6.58
C CYS A 40 -0.78 -2.26 -6.25
N ALA A 41 0.54 -2.06 -6.33
CA ALA A 41 1.51 -3.06 -5.87
C ALA A 41 1.35 -3.36 -4.36
N VAL A 42 1.12 -2.32 -3.55
CA VAL A 42 0.80 -2.51 -2.12
C VAL A 42 -0.51 -3.29 -1.94
N LEU A 43 -1.57 -2.92 -2.66
CA LEU A 43 -2.85 -3.66 -2.61
C LEU A 43 -2.69 -5.12 -3.02
N TYR A 44 -1.86 -5.40 -4.02
CA TYR A 44 -1.55 -6.75 -4.47
C TYR A 44 -0.95 -7.58 -3.34
N VAL A 45 0.07 -7.04 -2.65
CA VAL A 45 0.70 -7.71 -1.49
C VAL A 45 -0.32 -7.91 -0.35
N LEU A 46 -1.14 -6.91 -0.06
CA LEU A 46 -2.14 -6.99 1.01
C LEU A 46 -3.27 -7.99 0.69
N LYS A 47 -3.69 -8.10 -0.57
CA LYS A 47 -4.76 -9.03 -0.98
C LYS A 47 -4.25 -10.47 -1.04
N SER A 48 -3.10 -10.67 -1.67
CA SER A 48 -2.53 -11.99 -1.91
C SER A 48 -1.84 -12.57 -0.68
N GLY A 49 -1.31 -11.72 0.21
CA GLY A 49 -0.40 -12.16 1.25
C GLY A 49 0.85 -12.83 0.67
N CYS A 50 1.37 -12.34 -0.47
CA CYS A 50 2.62 -12.82 -1.02
C CYS A 50 3.83 -12.16 -0.32
N GLN A 51 4.99 -12.79 -0.44
CA GLN A 51 6.26 -12.16 -0.05
C GLN A 51 6.60 -11.01 -1.01
N TRP A 52 7.37 -10.03 -0.54
CA TRP A 52 7.79 -8.87 -1.35
C TRP A 52 8.62 -9.25 -2.58
N ASP A 53 9.34 -10.37 -2.52
CA ASP A 53 10.12 -10.89 -3.65
C ASP A 53 9.27 -11.56 -4.73
N MET A 54 8.02 -11.90 -4.40
CA MET A 54 7.05 -12.51 -5.31
C MET A 54 6.18 -11.47 -6.01
N ILE A 55 6.47 -10.17 -5.84
CA ILE A 55 5.77 -9.11 -6.55
C ILE A 55 6.08 -9.22 -8.05
N PRO A 56 5.05 -9.21 -8.92
CA PRO A 56 5.24 -9.21 -10.37
C PRO A 56 6.17 -8.10 -10.85
N SER A 57 7.01 -8.40 -11.84
CA SER A 57 8.03 -7.48 -12.38
C SER A 57 7.47 -6.33 -13.21
N ASP A 58 6.17 -6.32 -13.52
CA ASP A 58 5.48 -5.21 -14.17
C ASP A 58 5.09 -4.09 -13.21
N PHE A 59 5.19 -4.31 -11.90
CA PHE A 59 5.10 -3.25 -10.90
C PHE A 59 6.42 -2.48 -10.75
N PRO A 60 6.39 -1.27 -10.13
CA PRO A 60 7.60 -0.55 -9.77
C PRO A 60 8.53 -1.42 -8.89
N PRO A 61 9.84 -1.12 -8.86
CA PRO A 61 10.81 -1.92 -8.10
C PRO A 61 10.35 -2.16 -6.66
N LYS A 62 10.42 -3.41 -6.19
CA LYS A 62 9.96 -3.82 -4.84
C LYS A 62 10.51 -2.94 -3.71
N SER A 63 11.76 -2.47 -3.84
CA SER A 63 12.40 -1.55 -2.88
C SER A 63 11.67 -0.21 -2.79
N THR A 64 11.21 0.30 -3.93
CA THR A 64 10.40 1.51 -4.02
C THR A 64 9.05 1.27 -3.36
N VAL A 65 8.35 0.20 -3.76
CA VAL A 65 7.02 -0.14 -3.20
C VAL A 65 7.09 -0.28 -1.68
N TYR A 66 8.11 -0.99 -1.17
CA TYR A 66 8.33 -1.16 0.26
C TYR A 66 8.60 0.16 0.99
N THR A 67 9.39 1.06 0.39
CA THR A 67 9.66 2.39 0.96
C THR A 67 8.38 3.20 1.11
N TYR A 68 7.50 3.20 0.10
CA TYR A 68 6.21 3.86 0.18
C TYR A 68 5.28 3.20 1.19
N PHE A 69 5.22 1.87 1.21
CA PHE A 69 4.46 1.13 2.21
C PHE A 69 4.88 1.50 3.63
N LYS A 70 6.18 1.54 3.91
CA LYS A 70 6.71 1.93 5.23
C LYS A 70 6.28 3.36 5.59
N GLN A 71 6.41 4.31 4.66
CA GLN A 71 6.01 5.71 4.87
C GLN A 71 4.50 5.84 5.14
N TRP A 72 3.66 5.09 4.44
CA TRP A 72 2.21 5.16 4.62
C TRP A 72 1.71 4.42 5.86
N LYS A 73 2.45 3.40 6.31
CA LYS A 73 2.17 2.65 7.53
C LYS A 73 2.51 3.44 8.80
N GLU A 74 3.49 4.34 8.74
CA GLU A 74 3.86 5.16 9.89
C GLU A 74 2.67 6.00 10.37
N LYS A 75 2.34 5.89 11.67
CA LYS A 75 1.27 6.66 12.28
C LYS A 75 1.81 8.04 12.67
N PRO A 76 1.21 9.14 12.17
CA PRO A 76 1.55 10.47 12.63
C PRO A 76 1.22 10.59 14.13
N LEU A 77 2.04 11.33 14.88
CA LEU A 77 1.80 11.61 16.28
C LEU A 77 0.44 12.31 16.44
N GLY A 78 -0.50 11.69 17.17
CA GLY A 78 -1.85 12.22 17.41
C GLY A 78 -2.93 11.78 16.41
N SER A 79 -2.63 10.91 15.45
CA SER A 79 -3.64 10.30 14.57
C SER A 79 -3.92 8.85 14.97
N GLU A 80 -5.21 8.47 15.06
CA GLU A 80 -5.61 7.09 15.36
C GLU A 80 -5.21 6.10 14.23
N LEU A 81 -5.30 6.58 12.98
CA LEU A 81 -5.07 5.80 11.77
C LEU A 81 -3.87 6.32 10.97
N SER A 82 -3.05 5.39 10.48
CA SER A 82 -2.01 5.62 9.49
C SER A 82 -2.61 6.10 8.16
N LEU A 83 -1.78 6.74 7.32
CA LEU A 83 -2.21 7.22 6.00
C LEU A 83 -2.69 6.07 5.11
N LEU A 84 -2.05 4.89 5.24
CA LEU A 84 -2.46 3.68 4.55
C LEU A 84 -3.87 3.25 4.99
N GLU A 85 -4.16 3.21 6.29
CA GLU A 85 -5.48 2.83 6.81
C GLU A 85 -6.57 3.81 6.35
N GLN A 86 -6.27 5.11 6.34
CA GLN A 86 -7.19 6.13 5.83
C GLN A 86 -7.47 5.92 4.32
N ALA A 87 -6.44 5.66 3.52
CA ALA A 87 -6.57 5.38 2.09
C ALA A 87 -7.34 4.08 1.81
N LEU A 88 -7.09 3.01 2.57
CA LEU A 88 -7.82 1.73 2.45
C LEU A 88 -9.31 1.91 2.79
N LYS A 89 -9.62 2.65 3.87
CA LYS A 89 -11.01 2.93 4.26
C LYS A 89 -11.74 3.73 3.18
N LYS A 90 -11.09 4.73 2.59
CA LYS A 90 -11.69 5.62 1.57
C LYS A 90 -11.78 4.98 0.19
N SER A 91 -10.88 4.04 -0.15
CA SER A 91 -10.93 3.28 -1.40
C SER A 91 -11.96 2.15 -1.41
N GLY A 92 -12.62 1.87 -0.27
CA GLY A 92 -13.62 0.81 -0.17
C GLY A 92 -13.00 -0.59 -0.02
N TRP A 93 -11.76 -0.68 0.49
CA TRP A 93 -11.08 -1.96 0.70
C TRP A 93 -11.87 -2.88 1.64
N ARG A 94 -12.21 -4.07 1.14
CA ARG A 94 -12.87 -5.15 1.90
C ARG A 94 -11.88 -6.31 2.06
N GLY A 95 -11.13 -6.29 3.15
CA GLY A 95 -10.21 -7.36 3.55
C GLY A 95 -9.52 -7.01 4.86
N PRO A 96 -9.23 -7.97 5.74
CA PRO A 96 -8.54 -7.68 6.99
C PRO A 96 -7.13 -7.18 6.68
N TYR A 97 -6.81 -5.93 7.03
CA TYR A 97 -5.43 -5.48 7.15
C TYR A 97 -4.91 -6.10 8.45
N GLN A 98 -4.41 -7.33 8.37
CA GLN A 98 -3.61 -7.93 9.44
C GLN A 98 -2.17 -7.82 9.02
N THR A 99 -1.35 -7.25 9.89
CA THR A 99 0.09 -7.27 9.69
C THR A 99 0.59 -8.72 9.68
N TRP A 100 1.63 -8.99 8.89
CA TRP A 100 2.28 -10.30 8.91
C TRP A 100 2.70 -10.72 10.32
N SER A 101 3.11 -9.77 11.17
CA SER A 101 3.41 -10.00 12.58
C SER A 101 2.21 -10.53 13.38
N GLU A 102 1.02 -9.93 13.20
CA GLU A 102 -0.23 -10.39 13.84
C GLU A 102 -0.68 -11.74 13.26
N ARG A 103 -0.39 -12.01 11.99
CA ARG A 103 -0.62 -13.33 11.36
C ARG A 103 0.38 -14.39 11.83
N THR A 104 1.62 -14.05 12.12
CA THR A 104 2.56 -15.04 12.65
C THR A 104 2.22 -15.38 14.09
N GLN A 105 1.75 -14.41 14.90
CA GLN A 105 1.48 -14.63 16.32
C GLN A 105 0.45 -15.74 16.56
N HIS A 106 -0.66 -15.75 15.80
CA HIS A 106 -1.67 -16.83 15.91
C HIS A 106 -1.20 -18.21 15.42
N LEU A 107 -0.13 -18.29 14.62
CA LEU A 107 0.42 -19.56 14.13
C LEU A 107 1.38 -20.20 15.13
N PHE A 108 1.95 -19.40 16.04
CA PHE A 108 2.92 -19.85 17.05
C PHE A 108 2.33 -19.94 18.47
N ASP A 109 1.12 -19.44 18.71
CA ASP A 109 0.37 -19.56 19.98
C ASP A 109 -0.38 -20.91 20.13
N ARG A 110 0.18 -22.02 19.65
CA ARG A 110 -0.43 -23.37 19.72
C ARG A 110 0.28 -24.29 20.71
#